data_AF-A0AA84ZMD0-F1
#
_entry.id   AF-A0AA84ZMD0-F1
#
_cell.length_a   1.000
_cell.length_b   1.000
_cell.length_c   1.000
_cell.angle_alpha   90.00
_cell.angle_beta   90.00
_cell.angle_gamma   90.00
#
_symmetry.space_group_name_H-M   'P 1'
#
loop_
_entity.id
_entity.type
_entity.pdbx_description
1 polymer ?
#
loop_
_entity_poly.entity_id
_entity_poly.type
_entity_poly.pdbx_seq_one_letter_code
_entity_poly.pdbx_strand_id
1 'polypeptide(L)'
;MIVMQRARALNIFKKLHRTCENVFKADIETLQAAREKINSEFRANRNETDAEKINELLKNAEDCETLIRTAVIQMELIDAEKNVYNS
;
A
#
# COMPACT_ATOMS: atom_id res chain seq x y z
N MET A 1 1.62 -26.37 -6.58
CA MET A 1 1.40 -25.36 -5.52
C MET A 1 1.59 -23.90 -5.98
N ILE A 2 1.51 -23.58 -7.29
CA ILE A 2 1.84 -22.24 -7.83
C ILE A 2 0.64 -21.26 -7.82
N VAL A 3 -0.60 -21.77 -7.84
CA VAL A 3 -1.82 -20.95 -7.97
C VAL A 3 -2.08 -20.09 -6.73
N MET A 4 -1.71 -20.58 -5.54
CA MET A 4 -1.95 -19.91 -4.25
C MET A 4 -1.08 -18.65 -4.05
N GLN A 5 0.13 -18.62 -4.63
CA GLN A 5 1.02 -17.46 -4.55
C GLN A 5 0.50 -16.26 -5.35
N ARG A 6 -0.06 -16.50 -6.54
CA ARG A 6 -0.62 -15.44 -7.40
C ARG A 6 -1.81 -14.74 -6.77
N ALA A 7 -2.72 -15.50 -6.15
CA ALA A 7 -3.88 -14.93 -5.47
C ALA A 7 -3.47 -14.02 -4.29
N ARG A 8 -2.47 -14.45 -3.50
CA ARG A 8 -1.94 -13.68 -2.38
C ARG A 8 -1.25 -12.39 -2.85
N ALA A 9 -0.43 -12.48 -3.90
CA ALA A 9 0.23 -11.33 -4.50
C ALA A 9 -0.79 -10.29 -5.03
N LEU A 10 -1.84 -10.73 -5.73
CA LEU A 10 -2.90 -9.84 -6.22
C LEU A 10 -3.71 -9.18 -5.10
N ASN A 11 -3.96 -9.90 -4.00
CA ASN A 11 -4.67 -9.33 -2.85
C ASN A 11 -3.88 -8.20 -2.20
N ILE A 12 -2.57 -8.41 -2.02
CA ILE A 12 -1.70 -7.39 -1.41
C ILE A 12 -1.48 -6.23 -2.37
N PHE A 13 -1.31 -6.48 -3.68
CA PHE A 13 -1.29 -5.44 -4.69
C PHE A 13 -2.52 -4.51 -4.59
N LYS A 14 -3.72 -5.09 -4.48
CA LYS A 14 -4.98 -4.33 -4.33
C LYS A 14 -5.04 -3.56 -3.01
N LYS A 15 -4.62 -4.16 -1.90
CA LYS A 15 -4.59 -3.49 -0.59
C LYS A 15 -3.65 -2.29 -0.61
N LEU A 16 -2.44 -2.49 -1.11
CA LEU A 16 -1.40 -1.45 -1.16
C LEU A 16 -1.84 -0.27 -2.02
N HIS A 17 -2.42 -0.53 -3.20
CA HIS A 17 -2.96 0.52 -4.06
C HIS A 17 -4.05 1.34 -3.38
N ARG A 18 -4.99 0.69 -2.68
CA ARG A 18 -6.06 1.38 -1.94
C ARG A 18 -5.52 2.22 -0.80
N THR A 19 -4.55 1.70 -0.04
CA THR A 19 -3.93 2.45 1.05
C THR A 19 -3.18 3.67 0.50
N CYS A 20 -2.32 3.50 -0.51
CA CYS A 20 -1.64 4.63 -1.16
C CYS A 20 -2.63 5.69 -1.65
N GLU A 21 -3.73 5.28 -2.27
CA GLU A 21 -4.76 6.20 -2.78
C GLU A 21 -5.46 7.00 -1.67
N ASN A 22 -5.74 6.38 -0.52
CA ASN A 22 -6.33 7.07 0.62
C ASN A 22 -5.39 8.10 1.27
N VAL A 23 -4.08 7.85 1.21
CA VAL A 23 -3.06 8.64 1.91
C VAL A 23 -2.58 9.77 1.03
N PHE A 24 -2.23 9.43 -0.20
CA PHE A 24 -1.77 10.36 -1.21
C PHE A 24 -2.93 10.96 -2.00
N LYS A 25 -4.16 10.94 -1.45
CA LYS A 25 -5.34 11.59 -2.05
C LYS A 25 -5.12 13.07 -2.36
N ALA A 26 -4.27 13.73 -1.58
CA ALA A 26 -3.88 15.13 -1.75
C ALA A 26 -2.56 15.31 -2.53
N ASP A 27 -1.83 14.23 -2.83
CA ASP A 27 -0.51 14.24 -3.47
C ASP A 27 -0.45 13.21 -4.60
N ILE A 28 -0.92 13.65 -5.78
CA ILE A 28 -1.02 12.80 -6.97
C ILE A 28 0.38 12.38 -7.47
N GLU A 29 1.40 13.23 -7.31
CA GLU A 29 2.77 12.90 -7.74
C GLU A 29 3.33 11.74 -6.91
N THR A 30 3.19 11.80 -5.58
CA THR A 30 3.63 10.72 -4.70
C THR A 30 2.79 9.46 -4.90
N LEU A 31 1.49 9.59 -5.15
CA LEU A 31 0.63 8.45 -5.51
C LEU A 31 1.12 7.74 -6.77
N GLN A 32 1.46 8.52 -7.80
CA GLN A 32 1.87 7.99 -9.10
C GLN A 32 3.25 7.33 -9.02
N ALA A 33 4.20 7.94 -8.30
CA ALA A 33 5.51 7.34 -8.04
C ALA A 33 5.40 6.01 -7.25
N ALA A 34 4.52 5.95 -6.24
CA ALA A 34 4.25 4.73 -5.51
C ALA A 34 3.64 3.65 -6.43
N ARG A 35 2.63 4.01 -7.25
CA ARG A 35 2.01 3.08 -8.22
C ARG A 35 3.03 2.56 -9.24
N GLU A 36 3.93 3.41 -9.75
CA GLU A 36 4.97 2.99 -10.67
C GLU A 36 5.97 2.05 -10.02
N LYS A 37 6.42 2.34 -8.80
CA LYS A 37 7.32 1.48 -8.04
C LYS A 37 6.72 0.08 -7.84
N ILE A 38 5.46 0.03 -7.38
CA ILE A 38 4.73 -1.22 -7.16
C ILE A 38 4.58 -1.98 -8.49
N ASN A 39 4.16 -1.31 -9.56
CA ASN A 39 4.02 -1.95 -10.87
C ASN A 39 5.36 -2.46 -11.42
N SER A 40 6.45 -1.72 -11.23
CA SER A 40 7.78 -2.12 -11.68
C SER A 40 8.25 -3.38 -10.95
N GLU A 41 8.11 -3.41 -9.62
CA GLU A 41 8.48 -4.61 -8.85
C GLU A 41 7.59 -5.82 -9.17
N PHE A 42 6.29 -5.64 -9.32
CA PHE A 42 5.40 -6.75 -9.71
C PHE A 42 5.64 -7.23 -11.14
N ARG A 43 6.01 -6.33 -12.06
CA ARG A 43 6.39 -6.71 -13.44
C ARG A 43 7.73 -7.42 -13.48
N ALA A 44 8.73 -6.92 -12.74
CA ALA A 44 10.04 -7.54 -12.62
C ALA A 44 9.92 -8.95 -12.01
N ASN A 45 9.06 -9.10 -11.01
CA ASN A 45 8.82 -10.38 -10.33
C ASN A 45 7.67 -11.20 -10.93
N ARG A 46 7.16 -10.86 -12.14
CA ARG A 46 6.03 -11.57 -12.78
C ARG A 46 6.31 -13.05 -13.03
N ASN A 47 7.58 -13.36 -13.32
CA ASN A 47 8.06 -14.73 -13.53
C ASN A 47 8.76 -15.29 -12.29
N GLU A 48 8.79 -14.52 -11.19
CA GLU A 48 9.46 -14.97 -9.98
C GLU A 48 8.63 -16.09 -9.36
N THR A 49 9.23 -17.28 -9.30
CA THR A 49 8.64 -18.47 -8.68
C THR A 49 9.08 -18.63 -7.23
N ASP A 50 9.97 -17.75 -6.76
CA ASP A 50 10.55 -17.79 -5.43
C ASP A 50 9.58 -17.20 -4.40
N ALA A 51 9.11 -18.07 -3.50
CA ALA A 51 8.15 -17.71 -2.47
C ALA A 51 8.75 -16.78 -1.40
N GLU A 52 10.05 -16.87 -1.13
CA GLU A 52 10.70 -16.04 -0.11
C GLU A 52 10.81 -14.59 -0.58
N LYS A 53 11.29 -14.35 -1.80
CA LYS A 53 11.30 -13.01 -2.42
C LYS A 53 9.92 -12.39 -2.46
N ILE A 54 8.91 -13.18 -2.86
CA ILE A 54 7.53 -12.69 -2.86
C ILE A 54 7.13 -12.30 -1.44
N ASN A 55 7.37 -13.13 -0.43
CA ASN A 55 7.07 -12.79 0.96
C ASN A 55 7.81 -11.55 1.45
N GLU A 56 9.08 -11.35 1.11
CA GLU A 56 9.83 -10.15 1.50
C GLU A 56 9.24 -8.88 0.88
N LEU A 57 8.95 -8.91 -0.42
CA LEU A 57 8.32 -7.80 -1.12
C LEU A 57 6.94 -7.48 -0.52
N LEU A 58 6.17 -8.53 -0.20
CA LEU A 58 4.87 -8.39 0.44
C LEU A 58 4.99 -7.83 1.86
N LYS A 59 6.01 -8.23 2.62
CA LYS A 59 6.23 -7.76 3.98
C LYS A 59 6.68 -6.29 4.02
N ASN A 60 7.60 -5.91 3.13
CA ASN A 60 7.98 -4.51 2.95
C ASN A 60 6.78 -3.63 2.57
N ALA A 61 5.92 -4.13 1.67
CA ALA A 61 4.68 -3.46 1.31
C ALA A 61 3.71 -3.33 2.49
N GLU A 62 3.58 -4.37 3.32
CA GLU A 62 2.70 -4.40 4.50
C GLU A 62 3.22 -3.47 5.62
N ASP A 63 4.54 -3.37 5.79
CA ASP A 63 5.18 -2.41 6.70
C ASP A 63 4.96 -0.97 6.22
N CYS A 64 5.14 -0.70 4.92
CA CYS A 64 4.78 0.58 4.32
C CYS A 64 3.29 0.88 4.51
N GLU A 65 2.39 -0.09 4.27
CA GLU A 65 0.95 0.07 4.50
C GLU A 65 0.65 0.46 5.95
N THR A 66 1.30 -0.19 6.91
CA THR A 66 1.06 0.03 8.34
C THR A 66 1.53 1.42 8.78
N LEU A 67 2.73 1.83 8.35
CA LEU A 67 3.24 3.19 8.60
C LEU A 67 2.29 4.25 8.02
N ILE A 68 1.87 4.03 6.79
CA ILE A 68 1.02 4.93 6.03
C ILE A 68 -0.39 5.03 6.64
N ARG A 69 -0.99 3.90 7.03
CA ARG A 69 -2.29 3.83 7.71
C ARG A 69 -2.24 4.51 9.06
N THR A 70 -1.16 4.31 9.82
CA THR A 70 -0.97 4.98 11.11
C THR A 70 -0.90 6.49 10.94
N ALA A 71 -0.19 6.97 9.92
CA ALA A 71 -0.13 8.40 9.61
C ALA A 71 -1.51 8.99 9.21
N VAL A 72 -2.32 8.26 8.44
CA VAL A 72 -3.68 8.72 8.07
C VAL A 72 -4.65 8.69 9.23
N ILE A 73 -4.64 7.66 10.08
CA ILE A 73 -5.49 7.62 11.27
C ILE A 73 -5.18 8.81 12.18
N GLN A 74 -3.89 9.13 12.37
CA GLN A 74 -3.48 10.32 13.12
C GLN A 74 -4.01 11.61 12.48
N MET A 75 -3.94 11.72 11.14
CA MET A 75 -4.42 12.88 10.42
C MET A 75 -5.95 13.03 10.49
N GLU A 76 -6.72 11.94 10.37
CA GLU A 76 -8.18 11.94 10.50
C GLU A 76 -8.66 12.26 11.94
N LEU A 77 -7.94 11.81 12.97
CA LEU A 77 -8.25 12.15 14.37
C LEU A 77 -8.05 13.66 14.64
N ILE A 78 -6.98 14.26 14.10
CA ILE A 78 -6.74 15.70 14.22
C ILE A 78 -7.82 16.52 13.50
N ASP A 79 -8.30 16.03 12.34
CA ASP A 79 -9.37 16.69 11.59
C ASP A 79 -10.73 16.58 12.31
N ALA A 80 -10.99 15.44 12.96
CA ALA A 80 -12.17 15.22 13.78
C ALA A 80 -12.18 16.12 15.04
N GLU A 81 -11.04 16.30 15.73
CA GLU A 81 -10.96 17.20 16.89
C GLU A 81 -11.20 18.67 16.51
N LYS A 82 -10.73 19.11 15.33
CA LYS A 82 -10.98 20.49 14.86
C LYS A 82 -12.45 20.79 14.57
N ASN A 83 -13.23 19.78 14.20
CA ASN A 83 -14.66 19.95 13.90
C ASN A 83 -15.54 20.06 15.16
N VAL A 84 -15.05 19.67 16.33
CA VAL A 84 -15.78 19.78 17.60
C VAL A 84 -15.67 21.18 18.21
N TYR A 85 -14.63 21.96 17.88
CA TYR A 85 -14.39 23.29 18.46
C TYR A 85 -15.04 24.47 17.70
N ASN A 86 -15.79 24.22 16.62
CA ASN A 86 -16.44 25.24 15.81
C ASN A 86 -18.00 25.20 15.85
N SER A 87 -18.61 24.54 16.84
CA SER A 87 -20.06 24.56 17.06
C SER A 87 -20.47 25.25 18.35
#